data_AF-A0A9P4QNC6-F1
#
_entry.id   AF-A0A9P4QNC6-F1
#
_cell.length_a   1.000
_cell.length_b   1.000
_cell.length_c   1.000
_cell.angle_alpha   90.00
_cell.angle_beta   90.00
_cell.angle_gamma   90.00
#
_symmetry.space_group_name_H-M   'P 1'
#
loop_
_entity.id
_entity.type
_entity.pdbx_description
1 polymer ?
#
loop_
_entity_poly.entity_id
_entity_poly.type
_entity_poly.pdbx_seq_one_letter_code
_entity_poly.pdbx_strand_id
1 'polypeptide(L)'
;MNARSSQVAEAHQDTFKWIFGEKARIGGNNSSTDVLNSDIFYADDYDTARWDDFVGWLQDDRPIYWINGKPGSGKSTLMRFLIHYGRTREILEHRNPSMKISATFIWAAGSPMQRSLKGLLCALLHALILRATPSFIQAWLRT
;
A
#
# COMPACT_ATOMS: atom_id res chain seq x y z
N MET A 1 -13.82 -15.07 6.07
CA MET A 1 -14.01 -13.60 6.13
C MET A 1 -13.33 -12.82 4.97
N ASN A 2 -12.38 -13.40 4.21
CA ASN A 2 -11.62 -12.66 3.18
C ASN A 2 -12.09 -12.85 1.73
N ALA A 3 -13.38 -13.08 1.49
CA ALA A 3 -13.91 -13.36 0.13
C ALA A 3 -13.63 -12.25 -0.90
N ARG A 4 -13.47 -10.99 -0.45
CA ARG A 4 -13.06 -9.88 -1.32
C ARG A 4 -11.62 -10.06 -1.82
N SER A 5 -10.70 -10.47 -0.94
CA SER A 5 -9.27 -10.59 -1.27
C SER A 5 -9.05 -11.55 -2.43
N SER A 6 -9.79 -12.66 -2.48
CA SER A 6 -9.72 -13.64 -3.57
C SER A 6 -10.31 -13.14 -4.90
N GLN A 7 -11.16 -12.11 -4.88
CA GLN A 7 -11.80 -11.54 -6.07
C GLN A 7 -11.06 -10.32 -6.64
N VAL A 8 -10.15 -9.71 -5.88
CA VAL A 8 -9.32 -8.62 -6.40
C VAL A 8 -8.33 -9.25 -7.38
N ALA A 9 -8.31 -8.81 -8.63
CA ALA A 9 -7.37 -9.31 -9.63
C ALA A 9 -5.91 -9.15 -9.17
N GLU A 10 -5.02 -10.03 -9.63
CA GLU A 10 -3.58 -9.81 -9.47
C GLU A 10 -3.13 -8.80 -10.51
N ALA A 11 -2.44 -7.74 -10.07
CA ALA A 11 -1.85 -6.79 -11.00
C ALA A 11 -0.53 -7.32 -11.54
N HIS A 12 -0.25 -6.99 -12.79
CA HIS A 12 1.08 -7.10 -13.34
C HIS A 12 2.06 -6.28 -12.49
N GLN A 13 3.21 -6.86 -12.14
CA GLN A 13 4.11 -6.30 -11.13
C GLN A 13 4.62 -4.90 -11.50
N ASP A 14 4.79 -4.62 -12.79
CA ASP A 14 5.31 -3.33 -13.28
C ASP A 14 4.28 -2.19 -13.24
N THR A 15 2.99 -2.50 -13.12
CA THR A 15 1.91 -1.50 -13.19
C THR A 15 1.99 -0.49 -12.04
N PHE A 16 2.46 -0.93 -10.86
CA PHE A 16 2.39 -0.15 -9.62
C PHE A 16 3.76 0.21 -9.04
N LYS A 17 4.88 -0.16 -9.68
CA LYS A 17 6.24 0.17 -9.21
C LYS A 17 6.49 1.67 -9.05
N TRP A 18 5.78 2.50 -9.80
CA TRP A 18 5.88 3.96 -9.72
C TRP A 18 5.63 4.51 -8.31
N ILE A 19 4.84 3.83 -7.47
CA ILE A 19 4.56 4.28 -6.09
C ILE A 19 5.80 4.24 -5.18
N PHE A 20 6.84 3.51 -5.58
CA PHE A 20 8.13 3.45 -4.89
C PHE A 20 9.18 4.42 -5.48
N GLY A 21 8.78 5.29 -6.42
CA GLY A 21 9.67 6.29 -7.03
C GLY A 21 10.55 5.76 -8.18
N GLU A 22 10.36 4.52 -8.63
CA GLU A 22 11.25 3.87 -9.60
C GLU A 22 11.19 4.48 -11.02
N LYS A 23 10.12 5.21 -11.36
CA LYS A 23 9.96 5.86 -12.68
C LYS A 23 10.63 7.23 -12.82
N ALA A 24 11.21 7.80 -11.76
CA ALA A 24 11.82 9.13 -11.81
C ALA A 24 13.30 9.16 -12.24
N ARG A 25 13.94 8.00 -12.47
CA ARG A 25 15.37 7.91 -12.83
C ARG A 25 15.65 7.67 -14.31
N ILE A 26 14.62 7.51 -15.15
CA ILE A 26 14.80 7.48 -16.61
C ILE A 26 14.67 8.91 -17.13
N GLY A 27 15.71 9.71 -16.92
CA GLY A 27 15.74 11.11 -17.35
C GLY A 27 16.84 11.88 -16.64
N GLY A 28 18.10 11.65 -17.04
CA GLY A 28 19.22 12.48 -16.60
C GLY A 28 20.43 11.67 -16.17
N ASN A 29 21.22 11.26 -17.16
CA ASN A 29 22.67 11.13 -17.04
C ASN A 29 23.23 11.19 -18.47
N ASN A 30 23.43 12.40 -18.98
CA ASN A 30 24.48 12.68 -19.95
C ASN A 30 25.08 14.03 -19.54
N SER A 31 26.31 14.00 -19.04
CA SER A 31 27.14 15.18 -18.88
C SER A 31 27.52 15.73 -20.26
N SER A 32 27.22 17.01 -20.48
CA SER A 32 28.16 18.06 -20.94
C SER A 32 27.48 19.09 -21.85
N THR A 33 27.65 20.36 -21.45
CA THR A 33 27.64 21.60 -22.27
C THR A 33 26.49 21.87 -23.24
N ASP A 34 25.65 22.86 -22.96
CA ASP A 34 25.68 24.14 -23.69
C ASP A 34 24.61 25.13 -23.19
N VAL A 35 24.99 26.40 -23.24
CA VAL A 35 24.24 27.60 -22.84
C VAL A 35 23.23 27.95 -23.94
N LEU A 36 22.12 28.59 -23.55
CA LEU A 36 21.06 29.26 -24.34
C LEU A 36 19.73 28.46 -24.48
N ASN A 37 18.79 28.74 -23.58
CA ASN A 37 17.56 29.47 -23.95
C ASN A 37 16.77 29.85 -22.69
N SER A 38 17.02 31.08 -22.23
CA SER A 38 15.96 31.89 -21.66
C SER A 38 14.94 32.17 -22.76
N ASP A 39 13.71 31.71 -22.60
CA ASP A 39 12.52 32.58 -22.62
C ASP A 39 11.22 31.77 -22.64
N ILE A 40 10.48 31.95 -21.54
CA ILE A 40 9.01 32.10 -21.47
C ILE A 40 8.19 30.95 -22.07
N PHE A 41 7.79 30.00 -21.21
CA PHE A 41 6.44 29.43 -21.27
C PHE A 41 5.91 29.23 -19.84
N TYR A 42 4.88 30.03 -19.52
CA TYR A 42 3.88 29.91 -18.46
C TYR A 42 4.26 29.07 -17.24
N ALA A 43 4.43 29.77 -16.11
CA ALA A 43 4.14 29.22 -14.80
C ALA A 43 2.67 28.79 -14.76
N ASP A 44 2.39 27.63 -15.33
CA ASP A 44 1.20 26.89 -14.99
C ASP A 44 1.60 26.04 -13.80
N ASP A 45 1.13 26.50 -12.65
CA ASP A 45 1.14 25.86 -11.34
C ASP A 45 0.27 24.59 -11.39
N TYR A 46 0.54 23.71 -12.36
CA TYR A 46 0.36 22.30 -12.19
C TYR A 46 1.43 21.89 -11.19
N ASP A 47 1.15 22.21 -9.93
CA ASP A 47 1.53 21.40 -8.79
C ASP A 47 1.41 19.95 -9.26
N THR A 48 2.56 19.41 -9.65
CA THR A 48 2.71 18.01 -10.01
C THR A 48 2.21 17.31 -8.76
N ALA A 49 0.94 16.92 -8.76
CA ALA A 49 0.31 16.10 -7.74
C ALA A 49 0.94 14.71 -7.84
N ARG A 50 2.24 14.68 -7.57
CA ARG A 50 3.06 13.54 -7.26
C ARG A 50 2.45 13.09 -5.95
N TRP A 51 1.59 12.10 -6.07
CA TRP A 51 1.11 11.22 -5.02
C TRP A 51 1.96 11.33 -3.75
N ASP A 52 1.31 11.54 -2.61
CA ASP A 52 1.98 11.60 -1.31
C ASP A 52 3.02 10.48 -1.19
N ASP A 53 4.21 10.80 -0.67
CA ASP A 53 5.32 9.85 -0.63
C ASP A 53 4.97 8.64 0.24
N PHE A 54 4.62 7.53 -0.42
CA PHE A 54 4.27 6.27 0.21
C PHE A 54 5.47 5.66 0.95
N VAL A 55 6.68 5.79 0.40
CA VAL A 55 7.89 5.24 1.02
C VAL A 55 8.23 6.02 2.28
N GLY A 56 8.21 7.36 2.19
CA GLY A 56 8.35 8.23 3.35
C GLY A 56 7.27 7.96 4.40
N TRP A 57 6.02 7.73 3.99
CA TRP A 57 4.96 7.36 4.94
C TRP A 57 5.23 6.02 5.66
N LEU A 58 5.72 5.00 4.95
CA LEU A 58 6.07 3.71 5.59
C LEU A 58 7.16 3.85 6.65
N GLN A 59 8.02 4.87 6.53
CA GLN A 59 9.13 5.13 7.44
C GLN A 59 8.78 6.11 8.58
N ASP A 60 7.68 6.84 8.45
CA ASP A 60 7.25 7.90 9.36
C ASP A 60 6.19 7.42 10.38
N ASP A 61 6.01 8.14 11.47
CA ASP A 61 5.05 7.83 12.55
C ASP A 61 3.61 8.28 12.24
N ARG A 62 3.35 8.77 11.02
CA ARG A 62 2.02 9.13 10.54
C ARG A 62 1.08 7.91 10.55
N PRO A 63 -0.07 7.96 11.24
CA PRO A 63 -0.90 6.78 11.49
C PRO A 63 -1.72 6.33 10.27
N ILE A 64 -1.98 7.22 9.30
CA ILE A 64 -2.91 6.96 8.20
C ILE A 64 -2.33 7.51 6.89
N TYR A 65 -2.47 6.71 5.83
CA TYR A 65 -2.19 7.09 4.44
C TYR A 65 -3.39 6.79 3.55
N TRP A 66 -3.75 7.76 2.71
CA TRP A 66 -4.96 7.69 1.88
C TRP A 66 -4.62 7.33 0.44
N ILE A 67 -5.27 6.30 -0.10
CA ILE A 67 -5.24 6.00 -1.53
C ILE A 67 -6.61 6.33 -2.12
N ASN A 68 -6.67 7.46 -2.82
CA ASN A 68 -7.88 7.96 -3.46
C ASN A 68 -7.85 7.77 -4.98
N GLY A 69 -9.02 7.74 -5.62
CA GLY A 69 -9.12 7.57 -7.07
C GLY A 69 -10.51 7.15 -7.55
N LYS A 70 -10.77 7.33 -8.85
CA LYS A 70 -12.06 7.07 -9.50
C LYS A 70 -12.53 5.61 -9.33
N PRO A 71 -13.84 5.33 -9.31
CA PRO A 71 -14.34 3.95 -9.38
C PRO A 71 -13.69 3.18 -10.55
N GLY A 72 -13.35 1.91 -10.34
CA GLY A 72 -12.67 1.10 -11.36
C GLY A 72 -11.18 1.40 -11.59
N SER A 73 -10.59 2.42 -10.96
CA SER A 73 -9.17 2.79 -11.18
C SER A 73 -8.12 1.82 -10.61
N GLY A 74 -8.52 0.63 -10.14
CA GLY A 74 -7.59 -0.37 -9.62
C GLY A 74 -7.09 -0.16 -8.18
N LYS A 75 -7.69 0.72 -7.37
CA LYS A 75 -7.25 0.98 -5.96
C LYS A 75 -7.14 -0.29 -5.10
N SER A 76 -8.14 -1.16 -5.15
CA SER A 76 -8.10 -2.42 -4.38
C SER A 76 -6.98 -3.34 -4.89
N THR A 77 -6.73 -3.31 -6.20
CA THR A 77 -5.62 -4.03 -6.85
C THR A 77 -4.28 -3.47 -6.41
N LEU A 78 -4.13 -2.14 -6.33
CA LEU A 78 -2.95 -1.47 -5.79
C LEU A 78 -2.73 -1.84 -4.32
N MET A 79 -3.77 -1.81 -3.48
CA MET A 79 -3.66 -2.25 -2.08
C MET A 79 -3.19 -3.71 -1.99
N ARG A 80 -3.78 -4.62 -2.77
CA ARG A 80 -3.35 -6.03 -2.83
C ARG A 80 -1.87 -6.13 -3.25
N PHE A 81 -1.45 -5.39 -4.28
CA PHE A 81 -0.05 -5.33 -4.71
C PHE A 81 0.86 -4.88 -3.58
N LEU A 82 0.56 -3.76 -2.92
CA LEU A 82 1.38 -3.20 -1.82
C LEU A 82 1.57 -4.18 -0.66
N ILE A 83 0.53 -4.94 -0.30
CA ILE A 83 0.57 -5.93 0.79
C ILE A 83 1.53 -7.09 0.47
N HIS A 84 1.65 -7.47 -0.80
CA HIS A 84 2.41 -8.65 -1.22
C HIS A 84 3.78 -8.32 -1.81
N TYR A 85 4.00 -7.09 -2.25
CA TYR A 85 5.24 -6.67 -2.87
C TYR A 85 6.42 -6.71 -1.87
N GLY A 86 7.51 -7.36 -2.27
CA GLY A 86 8.69 -7.58 -1.41
C GLY A 86 9.25 -6.28 -0.85
N ARG A 87 9.31 -5.24 -1.67
CA ARG A 87 9.85 -3.92 -1.28
C ARG A 87 9.09 -3.27 -0.13
N THR A 88 7.77 -3.47 -0.03
CA THR A 88 7.00 -2.96 1.12
C THR A 88 7.48 -3.60 2.42
N ARG A 89 7.73 -4.91 2.40
CA ARG A 89 8.26 -5.66 3.55
C ARG A 89 9.67 -5.22 3.88
N GLU A 90 10.54 -5.10 2.88
CA GLU A 90 11.92 -4.64 3.07
C GLU A 90 11.95 -3.27 3.78
N ILE A 91 11.16 -2.29 3.32
CA ILE A 91 11.11 -0.96 3.93
C ILE A 91 10.64 -1.03 5.40
N LEU A 92 9.62 -1.85 5.68
CA LEU A 92 9.10 -2.02 7.04
C LEU A 92 10.09 -2.73 7.96
N GLU A 93 10.80 -3.75 7.45
CA GLU A 93 11.83 -4.49 8.21
C GLU A 93 13.01 -3.58 8.57
N HIS A 94 13.42 -2.69 7.67
CA HIS A 94 14.46 -1.69 7.96
C HIS A 94 14.03 -0.71 9.05
N ARG A 95 12.75 -0.33 9.11
CA ARG A 95 12.22 0.52 10.17
C ARG A 95 12.13 -0.22 11.50
N ASN A 96 11.54 -1.41 11.49
CA ASN A 96 11.39 -2.25 12.67
C ASN A 96 11.16 -3.72 12.25
N PRO A 97 12.09 -4.63 12.56
CA PRO A 97 11.97 -6.06 12.21
C PRO A 97 10.73 -6.76 12.78
N SER A 98 10.11 -6.19 13.82
CA SER A 98 8.90 -6.74 14.44
C SER A 98 7.60 -6.28 13.74
N MET A 99 7.66 -5.36 12.80
CA MET A 99 6.49 -4.89 12.07
C MET A 99 5.94 -5.99 11.14
N LYS A 100 4.63 -6.21 11.23
CA LYS A 100 3.92 -7.19 10.40
C LYS A 100 2.79 -6.50 9.64
N ILE A 101 2.70 -6.81 8.35
CA ILE A 101 1.58 -6.36 7.51
C ILE A 101 0.36 -7.24 7.80
N SER A 102 -0.73 -6.62 8.26
CA SER A 102 -2.05 -7.25 8.33
C SER A 102 -3.02 -6.47 7.48
N ALA A 103 -3.81 -7.18 6.68
CA ALA A 103 -4.76 -6.58 5.75
C ALA A 103 -6.10 -7.29 5.82
N THR A 104 -7.15 -6.48 5.89
CA THR A 104 -8.54 -6.92 5.87
C THR A 104 -9.30 -6.07 4.87
N PHE A 105 -10.11 -6.71 4.04
CA PHE A 105 -10.87 -6.05 2.99
C PHE A 105 -12.36 -6.06 3.33
N ILE A 106 -12.97 -4.88 3.35
CA ILE A 106 -14.41 -4.74 3.50
C ILE A 106 -15.09 -4.97 2.14
N TRP A 107 -16.26 -5.61 2.16
CA TRP A 107 -17.05 -5.84 0.96
C TRP A 107 -18.51 -5.44 1.16
N ALA A 108 -18.93 -4.36 0.50
CA ALA A 108 -20.28 -3.84 0.61
C ALA A 108 -21.37 -4.83 0.13
N ALA A 109 -21.06 -5.63 -0.91
CA ALA A 109 -21.95 -6.67 -1.43
C ALA A 109 -21.82 -8.01 -0.69
N GLY A 110 -21.00 -8.08 0.36
CA GLY A 110 -20.85 -9.27 1.19
C GLY A 110 -21.99 -9.46 2.20
N SER A 111 -21.87 -10.49 3.04
CA SER A 111 -22.80 -10.73 4.13
C SER A 111 -22.86 -9.55 5.11
N PRO A 112 -23.91 -9.42 5.95
CA PRO A 112 -24.00 -8.37 6.96
C PRO A 112 -22.75 -8.26 7.83
N MET A 113 -22.14 -9.40 8.18
CA MET A 113 -20.87 -9.45 8.90
C MET A 113 -19.75 -8.77 8.09
N GLN A 114 -19.59 -9.09 6.80
CA GLN A 114 -18.50 -8.59 5.94
C GLN A 114 -18.56 -7.09 5.63
N ARG A 115 -19.72 -6.46 5.76
CA ARG A 115 -19.92 -5.02 5.54
C ARG A 115 -20.06 -4.20 6.83
N SER A 116 -19.93 -4.83 8.00
CA SER A 116 -20.06 -4.17 9.30
C SER A 116 -18.69 -3.85 9.92
N LEU A 117 -18.64 -2.80 10.75
CA LEU A 117 -17.46 -2.48 11.57
C LEU A 117 -17.08 -3.67 12.47
N LYS A 118 -18.08 -4.33 13.07
CA LYS A 118 -17.88 -5.53 13.89
C LYS A 118 -17.13 -6.61 13.11
N GLY A 119 -17.54 -6.91 11.88
CA GLY A 119 -16.86 -7.92 11.07
C GLY A 119 -15.47 -7.50 10.61
N LEU A 120 -15.24 -6.20 10.35
CA LEU A 120 -13.89 -5.68 10.11
C LEU A 120 -12.98 -5.94 11.32
N LEU A 121 -13.43 -5.57 12.52
CA LEU A 121 -12.68 -5.77 13.77
C LEU A 121 -12.44 -7.25 14.04
N CYS A 122 -13.47 -8.11 13.91
CA CYS A 122 -13.31 -9.56 14.05
C CYS A 122 -12.31 -10.14 13.05
N ALA A 123 -12.35 -9.71 11.79
CA ALA A 123 -11.43 -10.18 10.76
C ALA A 123 -9.99 -9.68 11.00
N LEU A 124 -9.82 -8.43 11.46
CA LEU A 124 -8.51 -7.90 11.88
C LEU A 124 -7.95 -8.67 13.07
N LEU A 125 -8.74 -8.86 14.14
CA LEU A 125 -8.34 -9.64 15.31
C LEU A 125 -7.97 -11.08 14.93
N HIS A 126 -8.80 -11.73 14.10
CA HIS A 126 -8.51 -13.06 13.59
C HIS A 126 -7.19 -13.10 12.80
N ALA A 127 -6.94 -12.12 11.93
CA ALA A 127 -5.69 -12.01 11.17
C ALA A 127 -4.47 -11.75 12.08
N LEU A 128 -4.64 -10.99 13.17
CA LEU A 128 -3.59 -10.76 14.16
C LEU A 128 -3.29 -12.02 14.99
N ILE A 129 -4.32 -12.69 15.50
CA ILE A 129 -4.19 -13.91 16.31
C ILE A 129 -3.49 -15.02 15.52
N LEU A 130 -3.91 -15.25 14.28
CA LEU A 130 -3.27 -16.26 13.41
C LEU A 130 -1.80 -15.94 13.11
N ARG A 131 -1.40 -14.67 13.14
CA ARG A 131 -0.02 -14.21 12.87
C ARG A 131 0.83 -14.05 14.13
N ALA A 132 0.22 -13.92 15.30
CA ALA A 132 0.91 -13.66 16.54
C ALA A 132 1.62 -14.94 17.04
N THR A 133 0.95 -16.10 17.07
CA THR A 133 1.57 -17.37 17.52
C THR A 133 0.58 -18.55 17.43
N PRO A 134 1.03 -19.76 17.03
CA PRO A 134 0.32 -21.01 17.33
C PRO A 134 0.29 -21.37 18.84
N SER A 135 1.30 -20.91 19.60
CA SER A 135 1.45 -21.22 21.03
C SER A 135 0.44 -20.51 21.94
N PHE A 136 -0.02 -19.30 21.60
CA PHE A 136 -1.09 -18.62 22.34
C PHE A 136 -2.41 -19.40 22.29
N ILE A 137 -2.74 -19.98 21.12
CA ILE A 137 -3.96 -20.80 20.94
C ILE A 137 -3.85 -22.11 21.73
N GLN A 138 -2.66 -22.73 21.75
CA GLN A 138 -2.38 -23.93 22.54
C GLN A 138 -2.47 -23.70 24.05
N ALA A 139 -2.07 -22.53 24.54
CA ALA A 139 -2.19 -22.17 25.95
C ALA A 139 -3.64 -21.91 26.36
N TRP A 140 -4.42 -21.25 25.49
CA TRP A 140 -5.81 -20.91 25.76
C TRP A 140 -6.75 -22.13 25.78
N LEU A 141 -6.46 -23.15 24.96
CA LEU A 141 -7.24 -24.41 24.88
C LEU A 141 -6.97 -25.41 26.03
N ARG A 142 -6.01 -25.12 26.93
CA ARG A 142 -5.68 -25.99 28.08
C ARG A 142 -6.30 -25.52 29.41
N THR A 143 -7.05 -24.44 29.40
CA THR A 143 -7.83 -23.91 30.53
C THR A 143 -9.31 -24.18 30.31
#